data_AF-A0A955B231-F1
#
_entry.id   AF-A0A955B231-F1
#
_cell.length_a   1.000
_cell.length_b   1.000
_cell.length_c   1.000
_cell.angle_alpha   90.00
_cell.angle_beta   90.00
_cell.angle_gamma   90.00
#
_symmetry.space_group_name_H-M   'P 1'
#
loop_
_entity.id
_entity.type
_entity.pdbx_description
1 polymer ?
#
loop_
_entity_poly.entity_id
_entity_poly.type
_entity_poly.pdbx_seq_one_letter_code
_entity_poly.pdbx_strand_id
1 'polypeptide(L)'
;PLPPSVIGGQRYAFIRPDAAVLGPRYKFAKHGQSGAELSEMLPHLAKVVDDICLIRSTHTDQFNHAPAQIFFNTGFSQPGRPSFGSWVLYGLGCETRDLPAFVVMSTGSGISGGAALWSSGFMPTVYTGVRFRNQGDPILNVSSPPGVDQQLQR
;
A
#
# COMPACT_ATOMS: atom_id res chain seq x y z
N PRO A 1 30.92 8.50 3.03
CA PRO A 1 30.94 7.36 2.09
C PRO A 1 30.50 6.10 2.85
N LEU A 2 29.78 5.16 2.22
CA LEU A 2 29.46 3.89 2.88
C LEU A 2 30.74 3.12 3.19
N PRO A 3 30.81 2.39 4.32
CA PRO A 3 31.93 1.50 4.60
C PRO A 3 32.09 0.46 3.46
N PRO A 4 33.32 0.12 3.03
CA PRO A 4 33.54 -0.89 1.99
C PRO A 4 32.89 -2.25 2.31
N SER A 5 32.77 -2.61 3.58
CA SER A 5 32.07 -3.82 4.04
C SER A 5 30.57 -3.84 3.74
N VAL A 6 29.93 -2.66 3.61
CA VAL A 6 28.51 -2.54 3.26
C VAL A 6 28.31 -2.68 1.76
N ILE A 7 29.19 -2.10 0.94
CA ILE A 7 29.13 -2.22 -0.52
C ILE A 7 29.46 -3.65 -0.95
N GLY A 8 30.53 -4.23 -0.38
CA GLY A 8 30.94 -5.62 -0.61
C GLY A 8 30.98 -5.98 -2.09
N GLY A 9 30.43 -7.15 -2.43
CA GLY A 9 30.24 -7.63 -3.81
C GLY A 9 28.81 -7.46 -4.33
N GLN A 10 28.02 -6.55 -3.76
CA GLN A 10 26.61 -6.39 -4.13
C GLN A 10 26.47 -5.90 -5.58
N ARG A 11 25.57 -6.53 -6.34
CA ARG A 11 25.26 -6.15 -7.73
C ARG A 11 23.90 -5.48 -7.78
N TYR A 12 23.89 -4.17 -7.97
CA TYR A 12 22.67 -3.39 -8.12
C TYR A 12 22.23 -3.34 -9.59
N ALA A 13 20.93 -3.39 -9.85
CA ALA A 13 20.39 -3.36 -11.20
C ALA A 13 20.59 -1.99 -11.89
N PHE A 14 20.49 -0.89 -11.13
CA PHE A 14 20.48 0.49 -11.67
C PHE A 14 21.38 1.48 -10.92
N ILE A 15 22.20 1.00 -9.99
CA ILE A 15 23.03 1.85 -9.11
C ILE A 15 24.51 1.53 -9.36
N ARG A 16 25.34 2.57 -9.50
CA ARG A 16 26.78 2.41 -9.64
C ARG A 16 27.43 1.98 -8.32
N PRO A 17 28.50 1.18 -8.33
CA PRO A 17 29.18 0.75 -7.09
C PRO A 17 29.68 1.90 -6.21
N ASP A 18 29.98 3.05 -6.80
CA ASP A 18 30.50 4.26 -6.16
C ASP A 18 29.44 5.35 -5.94
N ALA A 19 28.15 5.04 -6.11
CA ALA A 19 27.08 6.00 -5.96
C ALA A 19 27.08 6.63 -4.55
N ALA A 20 26.95 7.96 -4.49
CA ALA A 20 26.84 8.67 -3.23
C ALA A 20 25.56 8.28 -2.49
N VAL A 21 25.66 8.17 -1.16
CA VAL A 21 24.53 7.83 -0.30
C VAL A 21 23.99 9.06 0.38
N LEU A 22 22.67 9.21 0.34
CA LEU A 22 21.97 10.28 1.04
C LEU A 22 21.93 9.96 2.54
N GLY A 23 22.51 10.83 3.35
CA GLY A 23 22.42 10.74 4.81
C GLY A 23 21.02 11.07 5.34
N PRO A 24 20.77 10.88 6.65
CA PRO A 24 19.50 11.23 7.28
C PRO A 24 19.09 12.68 6.97
N ARG A 25 17.86 12.85 6.47
CA ARG A 25 17.32 14.16 6.08
C ARG A 25 16.35 14.75 7.08
N TYR A 26 15.83 13.91 7.97
CA TYR A 26 14.76 14.25 8.89
C TYR A 26 15.16 13.88 10.30
N LYS A 27 14.71 14.67 11.26
CA LYS A 27 14.86 14.41 12.68
C LYS A 27 13.86 13.34 13.12
N PHE A 28 14.27 12.55 14.10
CA PHE A 28 13.44 11.56 14.77
C PHE A 28 13.35 11.90 16.24
N ALA A 29 12.19 11.63 16.84
CA ALA A 29 11.96 11.82 18.26
C ALA A 29 11.07 10.70 18.82
N LYS A 30 11.17 10.48 20.13
CA LYS A 30 10.29 9.56 20.85
C LYS A 30 8.95 10.26 21.14
N HIS A 31 7.86 9.56 20.89
CA HIS A 31 6.50 10.05 21.09
C HIS A 31 5.68 9.08 21.92
N GLY A 32 4.66 9.61 22.59
CA GLY A 32 3.74 8.83 23.41
C GLY A 32 4.37 8.21 24.66
N GLN A 33 3.56 7.46 25.40
CA GLN A 33 3.98 6.64 26.53
C GLN A 33 4.76 5.41 26.07
N SER A 34 4.46 4.88 24.88
CA SER A 34 5.20 3.81 24.23
C SER A 34 6.66 4.18 23.91
N GLY A 35 6.97 5.48 23.87
CA GLY A 35 8.29 5.99 23.53
C GLY A 35 8.69 5.65 22.09
N ALA A 36 7.72 5.42 21.21
CA ALA A 36 7.95 5.06 19.83
C ALA A 36 8.67 6.19 19.07
N GLU A 37 9.72 5.83 18.34
CA GLU A 37 10.50 6.77 17.56
C GLU A 37 9.90 6.98 16.17
N LEU A 38 9.52 8.22 15.85
CA LEU A 38 8.93 8.62 14.57
C LEU A 38 9.65 9.85 14.00
N SER A 39 9.59 9.99 12.67
CA SER A 39 10.14 11.14 11.94
C SER A 39 9.28 12.39 12.14
N GLU A 40 9.91 13.57 12.13
CA GLU A 40 9.23 14.87 12.11
C GLU A 40 8.24 15.03 10.93
N MET A 41 8.37 14.21 9.88
CA MET A 41 7.47 14.18 8.73
C MET A 41 6.12 13.48 8.99
N LEU A 42 5.94 12.85 10.16
CA LEU A 42 4.70 12.18 10.55
C LEU A 42 4.05 12.82 11.79
N PRO A 43 3.86 14.16 11.82
CA PRO A 43 3.46 14.87 13.03
C PRO A 43 2.05 14.51 13.51
N HIS A 44 1.17 14.09 12.59
CA HIS A 44 -0.18 13.67 12.94
C HIS A 44 -0.24 12.25 13.47
N LEU A 45 0.58 11.33 12.90
CA LEU A 45 0.68 9.96 13.40
C LEU A 45 1.27 9.93 14.81
N ALA A 46 2.24 10.80 15.09
CA ALA A 46 2.85 10.93 16.41
C ALA A 46 1.85 11.28 17.53
N LYS A 47 0.71 11.91 17.20
CA LYS A 47 -0.34 12.26 18.18
C LYS A 47 -1.18 11.07 18.64
N VAL A 48 -1.19 9.98 17.87
CA VAL A 48 -1.99 8.77 18.11
C VAL A 48 -1.12 7.53 18.21
N VAL A 49 0.18 7.71 18.50
CA VAL A 49 1.16 6.62 18.43
C VAL A 49 0.92 5.52 19.47
N ASP A 50 0.30 5.86 20.60
CA ASP A 50 -0.06 4.89 21.64
C ASP A 50 -1.35 4.11 21.32
N ASP A 51 -2.13 4.57 20.34
CA ASP A 51 -3.38 3.94 19.89
C ASP A 51 -3.17 3.01 18.68
N ILE A 52 -1.93 2.88 18.21
CA ILE A 52 -1.58 2.07 17.05
C ILE A 52 -0.55 1.00 17.41
N CYS A 53 -0.59 -0.11 16.69
CA CYS A 53 0.42 -1.15 16.79
C CYS A 53 1.54 -0.90 15.78
N LEU A 54 2.80 -0.85 16.25
CA LEU A 54 3.98 -0.79 15.39
C LEU A 54 4.58 -2.19 15.20
N ILE A 55 4.43 -2.75 14.01
CA ILE A 55 5.04 -4.03 13.64
C ILE A 55 6.49 -3.78 13.21
N ARG A 56 7.44 -4.16 14.08
CA ARG A 56 8.89 -4.05 13.82
C ARG A 56 9.54 -5.37 13.40
N SER A 57 8.78 -6.46 13.38
CA SER A 57 9.24 -7.81 13.07
C SER A 57 9.24 -8.14 11.58
N THR A 58 8.72 -7.27 10.72
CA THR A 58 8.67 -7.50 9.27
C THR A 58 10.08 -7.48 8.67
N HIS A 59 10.45 -8.56 7.98
CA HIS A 59 11.69 -8.70 7.25
C HIS A 59 11.41 -9.11 5.80
N THR A 60 12.21 -8.63 4.85
CA THR A 60 12.09 -8.98 3.42
C THR A 60 13.46 -8.97 2.75
N ASP A 61 13.63 -9.85 1.77
CA ASP A 61 14.78 -9.95 0.87
C ASP A 61 14.48 -9.33 -0.51
N GLN A 62 13.30 -8.75 -0.70
CA GLN A 62 12.87 -8.19 -1.97
C GLN A 62 13.60 -6.89 -2.27
N PHE A 63 14.48 -6.94 -3.28
CA PHE A 63 15.32 -5.81 -3.67
C PHE A 63 14.66 -4.85 -4.67
N ASN A 64 13.51 -5.22 -5.25
CA ASN A 64 12.82 -4.45 -6.28
C ASN A 64 11.45 -3.95 -5.79
N HIS A 65 11.01 -2.79 -6.31
CA HIS A 65 9.79 -2.11 -5.87
C HIS A 65 8.54 -2.97 -6.02
N ALA A 66 8.29 -3.57 -7.19
CA ALA A 66 7.05 -4.32 -7.41
C ALA A 66 6.93 -5.58 -6.51
N PRO A 67 7.94 -6.47 -6.43
CA PRO A 67 7.86 -7.62 -5.53
C PRO A 67 7.81 -7.23 -4.05
N ALA A 68 8.51 -6.17 -3.62
CA ALA A 68 8.44 -5.68 -2.24
C ALA A 68 7.06 -5.12 -1.89
N GLN A 69 6.43 -4.39 -2.81
CA GLN A 69 5.05 -3.90 -2.65
C GLN A 69 4.06 -5.06 -2.52
N ILE A 70 4.19 -6.09 -3.36
CA ILE A 70 3.32 -7.28 -3.31
C ILE A 70 3.55 -8.04 -2.01
N PHE A 71 4.81 -8.22 -1.60
CA PHE A 71 5.14 -8.85 -0.32
C PHE A 71 4.51 -8.10 0.85
N PHE A 72 4.63 -6.78 0.89
CA PHE A 72 4.04 -5.98 1.96
C PHE A 72 2.52 -6.16 2.07
N ASN A 73 1.83 -6.23 0.92
CA ASN A 73 0.37 -6.37 0.91
C ASN A 73 -0.12 -7.82 1.05
N THR A 74 0.66 -8.83 0.66
CA THR A 74 0.16 -10.22 0.54
C THR A 74 0.97 -11.25 1.32
N GLY A 75 2.10 -10.84 1.93
CA GLY A 75 3.07 -11.73 2.56
C GLY A 75 3.88 -12.59 1.59
N PHE A 76 3.77 -12.36 0.28
CA PHE A 76 4.50 -13.11 -0.75
C PHE A 76 4.95 -12.18 -1.88
N SER A 77 6.11 -12.44 -2.46
CA SER A 77 6.70 -11.54 -3.47
C SER A 77 6.09 -11.70 -4.87
N GLN A 78 5.45 -12.84 -5.13
CA GLN A 78 4.78 -13.11 -6.40
C GLN A 78 3.28 -12.80 -6.30
N PRO A 79 2.66 -12.27 -7.38
CA PRO A 79 1.21 -12.10 -7.44
C PRO A 79 0.43 -13.40 -7.21
N GLY A 80 -0.82 -13.26 -6.77
CA GLY A 80 -1.78 -14.38 -6.68
C GLY A 80 -2.21 -14.75 -5.27
N ARG A 81 -1.58 -14.16 -4.24
CA ARG A 81 -2.06 -14.28 -2.85
C ARG A 81 -3.05 -13.17 -2.50
N PRO A 82 -4.03 -13.45 -1.63
CA PRO A 82 -4.94 -12.44 -1.13
C PRO A 82 -4.19 -11.34 -0.39
N SER A 83 -4.57 -10.09 -0.65
CA SER A 83 -4.04 -8.93 0.04
C SER A 83 -4.49 -8.87 1.50
N PHE A 84 -3.81 -8.05 2.31
CA PHE A 84 -4.16 -7.78 3.69
C PHE A 84 -5.60 -7.25 3.80
N GLY A 85 -6.00 -6.34 2.90
CA GLY A 85 -7.39 -5.85 2.84
C GLY A 85 -8.40 -6.95 2.55
N SER A 86 -8.05 -7.92 1.69
CA SER A 86 -8.89 -9.09 1.41
C SER A 86 -9.05 -10.00 2.63
N TRP A 87 -7.97 -10.25 3.38
CA TRP A 87 -8.03 -11.01 4.63
C TRP A 87 -8.84 -10.30 5.72
N VAL A 88 -8.67 -8.99 5.87
CA VAL A 88 -9.45 -8.18 6.81
C VAL A 88 -10.93 -8.24 6.48
N LEU A 89 -11.31 -8.04 5.22
CA LEU A 89 -12.70 -8.11 4.79
C LEU A 89 -13.29 -9.53 4.95
N TYR A 90 -12.51 -10.57 4.66
CA TYR A 90 -12.93 -11.95 4.89
C TYR A 90 -13.14 -12.26 6.38
N GLY A 91 -12.22 -11.82 7.24
CA GLY A 91 -12.23 -12.15 8.67
C GLY A 91 -13.19 -11.31 9.50
N LEU A 92 -13.31 -10.02 9.21
CA LEU A 92 -14.14 -9.08 9.98
C LEU A 92 -15.49 -8.80 9.31
N GLY A 93 -15.64 -9.10 8.02
CA GLY A 93 -16.83 -8.76 7.25
C GLY A 93 -16.92 -7.27 6.93
N CYS A 94 -18.13 -6.81 6.64
CA CYS A 94 -18.43 -5.42 6.34
C CYS A 94 -19.80 -5.02 6.91
N GLU A 95 -19.95 -3.73 7.22
CA GLU A 95 -21.20 -3.19 7.78
C GLU A 95 -22.25 -2.86 6.71
N THR A 96 -21.86 -2.85 5.43
CA THR A 96 -22.70 -2.44 4.30
C THR A 96 -22.79 -3.53 3.24
N ARG A 97 -23.96 -3.61 2.58
CA ARG A 97 -24.17 -4.49 1.40
C ARG A 97 -24.22 -3.73 0.09
N ASP A 98 -24.24 -2.40 0.15
CA ASP A 98 -24.53 -1.53 -0.99
C ASP A 98 -23.30 -0.75 -1.47
N LEU A 99 -22.21 -0.77 -0.71
CA LEU A 99 -20.96 -0.08 -1.03
C LEU A 99 -19.75 -1.03 -1.01
N PRO A 100 -18.68 -0.74 -1.77
CA PRO A 100 -17.45 -1.50 -1.69
C PRO A 100 -16.86 -1.50 -0.28
N ALA A 101 -16.65 -2.67 0.29
CA ALA A 101 -16.10 -2.81 1.63
C ALA A 101 -14.56 -2.67 1.70
N PHE A 102 -13.88 -2.80 0.56
CA PHE A 102 -12.44 -2.59 0.43
C PHE A 102 -12.18 -1.62 -0.73
N VAL A 103 -11.83 -0.38 -0.40
CA VAL A 103 -11.57 0.70 -1.37
C VAL A 103 -10.07 0.95 -1.48
N VAL A 104 -9.60 1.14 -2.71
CA VAL A 104 -8.20 1.44 -3.03
C VAL A 104 -8.11 2.85 -3.59
N MET A 105 -7.38 3.72 -2.90
CA MET A 105 -7.04 5.06 -3.37
C MET A 105 -5.63 5.05 -3.94
N SER A 106 -5.43 5.63 -5.12
CA SER A 106 -4.13 5.61 -5.81
C SER A 106 -3.76 7.01 -6.24
N THR A 107 -2.64 7.54 -5.75
CA THR A 107 -2.14 8.86 -6.16
C THR A 107 -1.16 8.76 -7.32
N GLY A 108 -1.22 9.70 -8.28
CA GLY A 108 -0.22 9.84 -9.34
C GLY A 108 -0.30 8.80 -10.47
N SER A 109 0.85 8.41 -11.01
CA SER A 109 1.01 7.54 -12.18
C SER A 109 0.77 6.03 -11.92
N GLY A 110 0.38 5.67 -10.69
CA GLY A 110 0.20 4.28 -10.26
C GLY A 110 1.43 3.73 -9.55
N ILE A 111 1.29 2.51 -9.02
CA ILE A 111 2.33 1.80 -8.26
C ILE A 111 2.75 0.55 -9.01
N SER A 112 4.05 0.23 -8.97
CA SER A 112 4.67 -0.78 -9.84
C SER A 112 4.10 -2.20 -9.67
N GLY A 113 3.57 -2.54 -8.50
CA GLY A 113 2.88 -3.82 -8.28
C GLY A 113 1.46 -3.89 -8.87
N GLY A 114 0.91 -2.77 -9.34
CA GLY A 114 -0.39 -2.71 -10.00
C GLY A 114 -1.52 -3.29 -9.15
N ALA A 115 -2.53 -3.87 -9.82
CA ALA A 115 -3.71 -4.43 -9.16
C ALA A 115 -3.43 -5.66 -8.28
N ALA A 116 -2.25 -6.28 -8.42
CA ALA A 116 -1.86 -7.41 -7.58
C ALA A 116 -1.78 -7.05 -6.08
N LEU A 117 -1.61 -5.76 -5.77
CA LEU A 117 -1.47 -5.26 -4.41
C LEU A 117 -2.78 -5.30 -3.60
N TRP A 118 -3.93 -5.38 -4.27
CA TRP A 118 -5.25 -5.44 -3.65
C TRP A 118 -6.10 -6.57 -4.23
N SER A 119 -5.46 -7.59 -4.78
CA SER A 119 -6.12 -8.78 -5.31
C SER A 119 -6.67 -9.66 -4.19
N SER A 120 -7.82 -10.29 -4.43
CA SER A 120 -8.33 -11.37 -3.56
C SER A 120 -7.56 -12.68 -3.75
N GLY A 121 -6.65 -12.77 -4.72
CA GLY A 121 -5.90 -13.99 -5.00
C GLY A 121 -6.84 -15.17 -5.32
N PHE A 122 -6.71 -16.25 -4.54
CA PHE A 122 -7.59 -17.42 -4.65
C PHE A 122 -8.94 -17.27 -3.94
N MET A 123 -9.19 -16.16 -3.22
CA MET A 123 -10.50 -15.89 -2.62
C MET A 123 -11.48 -15.35 -3.67
N PRO A 124 -12.81 -15.48 -3.43
CA PRO A 124 -13.83 -14.86 -4.25
C PRO A 124 -13.57 -13.36 -4.51
N THR A 125 -13.92 -12.90 -5.71
CA THR A 125 -13.66 -11.53 -6.17
C THR A 125 -14.34 -10.46 -5.35
N VAL A 126 -15.37 -10.80 -4.56
CA VAL A 126 -16.00 -9.88 -3.59
C VAL A 126 -15.02 -9.34 -2.54
N TYR A 127 -13.87 -10.02 -2.34
CA TYR A 127 -12.79 -9.59 -1.45
C TYR A 127 -11.69 -8.77 -2.15
N THR A 128 -11.83 -8.48 -3.45
CA THR A 128 -10.87 -7.67 -4.20
C THR A 128 -11.08 -6.19 -3.94
N GLY A 129 -9.99 -5.44 -3.80
CA GLY A 129 -10.05 -4.00 -3.62
C GLY A 129 -10.61 -3.29 -4.86
N VAL A 130 -11.55 -2.37 -4.63
CA VAL A 130 -12.15 -1.54 -5.67
C VAL A 130 -11.35 -0.24 -5.76
N ARG A 131 -10.62 -0.07 -6.87
CA ARG A 131 -9.85 1.16 -7.11
C ARG A 131 -10.77 2.32 -7.45
N PHE A 132 -10.63 3.40 -6.69
CA PHE A 132 -11.27 4.66 -7.00
C PHE A 132 -10.40 5.49 -7.93
N ARG A 133 -11.05 6.12 -8.91
CA ARG A 133 -10.40 7.06 -9.84
C ARG A 133 -10.18 8.41 -9.17
N ASN A 134 -9.12 9.09 -9.60
CA ASN A 134 -8.79 10.43 -9.09
C ASN A 134 -9.56 11.56 -9.78
N GLN A 135 -10.29 11.26 -10.86
CA GLN A 135 -11.05 12.22 -11.65
C GLN A 135 -12.24 11.54 -12.33
N GLY A 136 -13.33 12.29 -12.50
CA GLY A 136 -14.60 11.79 -13.04
C GLY A 136 -15.30 10.85 -12.06
N ASP A 137 -16.01 9.86 -12.59
CA ASP A 137 -16.68 8.85 -11.76
C ASP A 137 -15.65 8.04 -10.94
N PRO A 138 -15.85 7.91 -9.62
CA PRO A 138 -14.94 7.14 -8.76
C PRO A 138 -14.83 5.67 -9.20
N ILE A 139 -15.94 5.09 -9.68
CA ILE A 139 -16.03 3.72 -10.20
C ILE A 139 -16.43 3.82 -11.68
N LEU A 140 -15.81 2.99 -12.52
CA LEU A 140 -16.11 2.96 -13.95
C LEU A 140 -17.58 2.57 -14.20
N ASN A 141 -18.23 3.29 -15.12
CA ASN A 141 -19.56 2.99 -15.64
C ASN A 141 -20.68 3.01 -14.58
N VAL A 142 -20.55 3.82 -13.54
CA VAL A 142 -21.63 4.03 -12.56
C VAL A 142 -22.57 5.15 -12.97
N SER A 143 -22.07 6.19 -13.63
CA SER A 143 -22.93 7.25 -14.16
C SER A 143 -23.69 6.77 -15.40
N SER A 144 -24.92 7.27 -15.54
CA SER A 144 -25.73 7.02 -16.73
C SER A 144 -25.09 7.70 -17.95
N PRO A 145 -25.10 7.06 -19.14
CA PRO A 145 -24.62 7.70 -20.35
C PRO A 145 -25.39 9.00 -20.64
N PRO A 146 -24.76 9.99 -21.29
CA PRO A 146 -25.45 11.21 -21.68
C PRO A 146 -26.72 10.91 -22.50
N GLY A 147 -27.85 11.48 -22.08
CA GLY A 147 -29.15 11.28 -22.74
C GLY A 147 -29.98 10.11 -22.20
N VAL A 148 -29.48 9.33 -21.25
CA VAL A 148 -30.25 8.30 -20.54
C VAL A 148 -30.72 8.87 -19.19
N ASP A 149 -32.01 9.12 -19.06
CA ASP A 149 -32.64 9.59 -17.82
C ASP A 149 -33.27 8.45 -17.01
N GLN A 150 -33.76 8.77 -15.81
CA GLN A 150 -34.43 7.79 -14.94
C GLN A 150 -35.71 7.21 -15.55
N GLN A 151 -36.36 7.92 -16.47
CA GLN A 151 -37.60 7.45 -17.10
C GLN A 151 -37.29 6.39 -18.16
N LEU A 152 -36.17 6.52 -18.87
CA LEU A 152 -35.68 5.53 -19.83
C LEU A 152 -35.10 4.26 -19.16
N GLN A 153 -34.65 4.35 -17.90
CA GLN A 153 -34.08 3.22 -17.13
C GLN A 153 -35.11 2.35 -16.39
N ARG A 154 -36.36 2.81 -16.27
CA ARG A 154 -37.45 2.06 -15.64
C ARG A 154 -38.19 1.22 -16.66
#